data_AF-A0A9W7IK65-F1
#
_entry.id   AF-A0A9W7IK65-F1
#
_cell.length_a   1.000
_cell.length_b   1.000
_cell.length_c   1.000
_cell.angle_alpha   90.00
_cell.angle_beta   90.00
_cell.angle_gamma   90.00
#
_symmetry.space_group_name_H-M   'P 1'
#
loop_
_entity.id
_entity.type
_entity.pdbx_description
1 polymer ?
#
loop_
_entity_poly.entity_id
_entity_poly.type
_entity_poly.pdbx_seq_one_letter_code
_entity_poly.pdbx_strand_id
1 'polypeptide(L)'
;MVYKLKENILKMHIYLKLNYLIKCLLRKIKNNDNGYIADDNYHRFLEDIEIAYSLGVNAYRFLISWARILPGGMSGEVNPAGIDFYNKVIDYLLHRGIEPFVTIHHFNHPLQLDRDRLSLSWLNHLIREEFVHFAETCFESFGDRVKYWSTINEPNIFAEMRYVKGVYPPARCSQPFRNCSAGSSDKEPFIVVHNMLLAHAKDVKRYQERFQVKE
;
A
#
# COMPACT_ATOMS: atom_id res chain seq x y z
N MET A 1 7.87 2.62 23.29
CA MET A 1 6.97 3.46 24.11
C MET A 1 5.63 3.56 23.38
N VAL A 2 4.72 2.62 23.61
CA VAL A 2 3.37 2.61 22.99
C VAL A 2 2.37 2.86 24.12
N TYR A 3 2.06 4.12 24.39
CA TYR A 3 1.00 4.50 25.33
C TYR A 3 0.26 5.74 24.84
N LYS A 4 -1.08 5.64 24.89
CA LYS A 4 -2.12 6.64 24.55
C LYS A 4 -2.43 6.86 23.06
N LEU A 5 -3.10 5.88 22.45
CA LEU A 5 -3.95 6.09 21.28
C LEU A 5 -5.19 5.18 21.34
N LYS A 6 -5.90 5.18 22.48
CA LYS A 6 -6.97 4.20 22.74
C LYS A 6 -8.40 4.62 22.47
N GLU A 7 -8.72 5.88 22.11
CA GLU A 7 -10.15 6.26 22.04
C GLU A 7 -10.66 7.00 20.79
N ASN A 8 -9.84 7.35 19.79
CA ASN A 8 -10.35 8.05 18.58
C ASN A 8 -10.11 7.36 17.22
N ILE A 9 -9.58 6.13 17.20
CA ILE A 9 -9.20 5.45 15.95
C ILE A 9 -10.41 4.79 15.23
N LEU A 10 -11.57 4.65 15.89
CA LEU A 10 -12.68 3.87 15.33
C LEU A 10 -13.48 4.56 14.21
N LYS A 11 -13.36 5.88 14.01
CA LYS A 11 -14.12 6.60 12.95
C LYS A 11 -13.40 6.73 11.61
N MET A 12 -12.09 6.45 11.54
CA MET A 12 -11.31 6.63 10.31
C MET A 12 -11.12 5.34 9.48
N HIS A 13 -11.70 4.21 9.91
CA HIS A 13 -11.58 2.93 9.21
C HIS A 13 -12.49 2.79 7.98
N ILE A 14 -13.41 3.73 7.75
CA ILE A 14 -14.45 3.60 6.72
C ILE A 14 -14.13 4.37 5.42
N TYR A 15 -13.24 5.37 5.44
CA TYR A 15 -13.05 6.26 4.28
C TYR A 15 -11.94 5.88 3.28
N LEU A 16 -11.13 4.83 3.54
CA LEU A 16 -9.95 4.53 2.71
C LEU A 16 -9.99 3.18 1.99
N LYS A 17 -11.12 2.46 2.06
CA LYS A 17 -11.25 1.12 1.45
C LYS A 17 -11.43 1.15 -0.08
N LEU A 18 -11.35 2.32 -0.72
CA LEU A 18 -11.77 2.52 -2.12
C LEU A 18 -10.69 3.09 -3.05
N ASN A 19 -9.41 2.94 -2.70
CA ASN A 19 -8.34 3.41 -3.58
C ASN A 19 -7.51 2.25 -4.14
N TYR A 20 -7.66 2.06 -5.45
CA TYR A 20 -6.84 1.28 -6.39
C TYR A 20 -6.95 -0.26 -6.34
N LEU A 21 -7.92 -0.79 -7.10
CA LEU A 21 -7.77 -2.06 -7.81
C LEU A 21 -7.77 -1.78 -9.32
N ILE A 22 -6.57 -1.77 -9.92
CA ILE A 22 -6.40 -1.66 -11.37
C ILE A 22 -6.33 -3.08 -11.97
N LYS A 23 -7.41 -3.38 -12.70
CA LYS A 23 -7.64 -4.40 -13.74
C LYS A 23 -6.50 -5.40 -14.01
N CYS A 24 -6.69 -6.65 -13.59
CA CYS A 24 -6.37 -7.82 -14.42
C CYS A 24 -7.06 -9.10 -13.96
N LEU A 25 -7.70 -9.77 -14.93
CA LEU A 25 -8.36 -11.09 -14.90
C LEU A 25 -9.77 -11.17 -14.26
N LEU A 26 -10.75 -10.80 -15.10
CA LEU A 26 -12.04 -11.48 -15.32
C LEU A 26 -12.59 -12.34 -14.16
N ARG A 27 -13.10 -11.72 -13.08
CA ARG A 27 -14.38 -12.12 -12.42
C ARG A 27 -14.84 -11.14 -11.32
N LYS A 28 -16.13 -10.78 -11.42
CA LYS A 28 -17.05 -10.15 -10.42
C LYS A 28 -16.54 -8.93 -9.64
N ILE A 29 -16.23 -7.84 -10.34
CA ILE A 29 -16.45 -6.50 -9.75
C ILE A 29 -17.93 -6.17 -9.95
N LYS A 30 -18.61 -5.72 -8.90
CA LYS A 30 -20.01 -5.28 -8.99
C LYS A 30 -20.12 -4.19 -10.07
N ASN A 31 -21.14 -4.27 -10.92
CA ASN A 31 -21.38 -3.34 -12.04
C ASN A 31 -20.26 -3.18 -13.07
N ASN A 32 -19.22 -4.04 -13.06
CA ASN A 32 -18.02 -3.88 -13.89
C ASN A 32 -17.26 -2.56 -13.64
N ASP A 33 -17.36 -2.03 -12.42
CA ASP A 33 -16.64 -0.83 -11.98
C ASP A 33 -15.12 -1.05 -11.96
N ASN A 34 -14.35 0.03 -11.88
CA ASN A 34 -12.89 -0.02 -11.77
C ASN A 34 -12.35 1.22 -11.03
N GLY A 35 -11.07 1.16 -10.61
CA GLY A 35 -10.39 2.25 -9.91
C GLY A 35 -9.58 3.19 -10.80
N TYR A 36 -9.96 3.40 -12.08
CA TYR A 36 -9.20 4.31 -12.96
C TYR A 36 -9.31 5.78 -12.53
N ILE A 37 -10.52 6.18 -12.10
CA ILE A 37 -10.79 7.51 -11.53
C ILE A 37 -10.92 7.39 -10.00
N ALA A 38 -11.67 6.38 -9.52
CA ALA A 38 -12.04 6.23 -8.11
C ALA A 38 -12.71 7.52 -7.59
N ASP A 39 -12.26 8.04 -6.44
CA ASP A 39 -12.77 9.31 -5.86
C ASP A 39 -12.10 10.56 -6.46
N ASP A 40 -11.20 10.38 -7.44
CA ASP A 40 -10.42 11.43 -8.10
C ASP A 40 -9.53 12.27 -7.15
N ASN A 41 -9.09 11.66 -6.04
CA ASN A 41 -8.21 12.28 -5.05
C ASN A 41 -6.92 12.85 -5.66
N TYR A 42 -6.44 12.29 -6.78
CA TYR A 42 -5.26 12.81 -7.45
C TYR A 42 -5.42 14.28 -7.90
N HIS A 43 -6.62 14.69 -8.28
CA HIS A 43 -6.93 16.08 -8.63
C HIS A 43 -7.61 16.84 -7.48
N ARG A 44 -8.28 16.11 -6.57
CA ARG A 44 -9.17 16.69 -5.54
C ARG A 44 -8.68 16.55 -4.09
N PHE A 45 -7.39 16.30 -3.90
CA PHE A 45 -6.84 16.08 -2.56
C PHE A 45 -6.99 17.29 -1.63
N LEU A 46 -7.03 18.52 -2.19
CA LEU A 46 -7.21 19.73 -1.40
C LEU A 46 -8.59 19.74 -0.74
N GLU A 47 -9.64 19.41 -1.50
CA GLU A 47 -11.00 19.32 -0.98
C GLU A 47 -11.12 18.23 0.09
N ASP A 48 -10.50 17.07 -0.13
CA ASP A 48 -10.51 15.98 0.85
C ASP A 48 -9.84 16.38 2.18
N ILE A 49 -8.74 17.15 2.11
CA ILE A 49 -8.04 17.64 3.30
C ILE A 49 -8.85 18.75 4.00
N GLU A 50 -9.49 19.65 3.25
CA GLU A 50 -10.37 20.66 3.85
C GLU A 50 -11.55 20.02 4.59
N ILE A 51 -12.12 18.95 4.02
CA ILE A 51 -13.16 18.18 4.69
C ILE A 51 -12.59 17.56 5.97
N ALA A 52 -11.43 16.90 5.91
CA ALA A 52 -10.80 16.32 7.10
C ALA A 52 -10.54 17.38 8.19
N TYR A 53 -10.03 18.56 7.81
CA TYR A 53 -9.82 19.68 8.72
C TYR A 53 -11.14 20.14 9.37
N SER A 54 -12.21 20.30 8.57
CA SER A 54 -13.52 20.72 9.08
C SER A 54 -14.14 19.73 10.07
N LEU A 55 -13.80 18.44 9.95
CA LEU A 55 -14.21 17.39 10.88
C LEU A 55 -13.43 17.41 12.19
N GLY A 56 -12.37 18.22 12.29
CA GLY A 56 -11.54 18.34 13.49
C GLY A 56 -10.65 17.11 13.75
N VAL A 57 -10.31 16.35 12.71
CA VAL A 57 -9.37 15.22 12.86
C VAL A 57 -7.95 15.74 13.01
N ASN A 58 -7.14 15.04 13.80
CA ASN A 58 -5.74 15.40 14.04
C ASN A 58 -4.74 14.56 13.26
N ALA A 59 -5.20 13.53 12.55
CA ALA A 59 -4.37 12.67 11.71
C ALA A 59 -5.13 12.25 10.45
N TYR A 60 -4.39 12.08 9.36
CA TYR A 60 -4.91 11.59 8.09
C TYR A 60 -4.06 10.41 7.64
N ARG A 61 -4.68 9.22 7.60
CA ARG A 61 -4.00 8.04 7.08
C ARG A 61 -4.16 7.97 5.57
N PHE A 62 -3.07 7.74 4.83
CA PHE A 62 -3.16 7.47 3.39
C PHE A 62 -2.06 6.50 2.95
N LEU A 63 -2.12 6.08 1.69
CA LEU A 63 -1.11 5.20 1.09
C LEU A 63 -0.32 5.93 0.01
N ILE A 64 0.95 5.56 -0.14
CA ILE A 64 1.75 5.98 -1.29
C ILE A 64 1.63 4.92 -2.39
N SER A 65 1.37 5.34 -3.62
CA SER A 65 1.20 4.43 -4.72
C SER A 65 2.56 3.95 -5.24
N TRP A 66 2.90 2.68 -5.01
CA TRP A 66 4.17 2.13 -5.49
C TRP A 66 4.34 2.29 -7.00
N ALA A 67 3.35 1.88 -7.79
CA ALA A 67 3.38 2.04 -9.24
C ALA A 67 3.44 3.51 -9.71
N ARG A 68 3.08 4.48 -8.85
CA ARG A 68 3.19 5.90 -9.18
C ARG A 68 4.59 6.44 -8.91
N ILE A 69 5.24 5.99 -7.83
CA ILE A 69 6.58 6.43 -7.45
C ILE A 69 7.67 5.69 -8.25
N LEU A 70 7.56 4.37 -8.36
CA LEU A 70 8.50 3.49 -9.06
C LEU A 70 7.76 2.62 -10.08
N PRO A 71 7.36 3.17 -11.24
CA PRO A 71 6.60 2.42 -12.24
C PRO A 71 7.33 1.18 -12.78
N GLY A 72 8.67 1.24 -12.85
CA GLY A 72 9.54 0.13 -13.25
C GLY A 72 10.08 -0.73 -12.11
N GLY A 73 9.61 -0.53 -10.86
CA GLY A 73 10.23 -1.11 -9.67
C GLY A 73 11.67 -0.64 -9.49
N MET A 74 12.52 -1.46 -8.87
CA MET A 74 13.90 -1.13 -8.50
C MET A 74 14.83 -0.85 -9.69
N SER A 75 14.54 -1.38 -10.87
CA SER A 75 15.36 -1.03 -12.06
C SER A 75 14.83 0.19 -12.83
N GLY A 76 13.69 0.73 -12.42
CA GLY A 76 13.11 1.91 -13.05
C GLY A 76 13.62 3.18 -12.39
N GLU A 77 13.37 4.31 -13.04
CA GLU A 77 13.59 5.61 -12.41
C GLU A 77 12.41 5.99 -11.51
N VAL A 78 12.72 6.78 -10.47
CA VAL A 78 11.70 7.43 -9.64
C VAL A 78 10.94 8.43 -10.52
N ASN A 79 9.61 8.39 -10.45
CA ASN A 79 8.75 9.34 -11.14
C ASN A 79 8.63 10.64 -10.31
N PRO A 80 9.26 11.76 -10.73
CA PRO A 80 9.27 13.00 -9.97
C PRO A 80 7.86 13.58 -9.79
N ALA A 81 6.98 13.45 -10.81
CA ALA A 81 5.60 13.92 -10.70
C ALA A 81 4.80 13.17 -9.61
N GLY A 82 5.14 11.90 -9.38
CA GLY A 82 4.59 11.11 -8.29
C GLY A 82 5.04 11.63 -6.92
N ILE A 83 6.33 11.96 -6.79
CA ILE A 83 6.91 12.55 -5.57
C ILE A 83 6.28 13.92 -5.29
N ASP A 84 6.19 14.78 -6.30
CA ASP A 84 5.61 16.12 -6.19
C ASP A 84 4.15 16.09 -5.72
N PHE A 85 3.37 15.12 -6.21
CA PHE A 85 1.99 14.93 -5.75
C PHE A 85 1.93 14.65 -4.25
N TYR A 86 2.69 13.66 -3.76
CA TYR A 86 2.66 13.31 -2.34
C TYR A 86 3.29 14.39 -1.45
N ASN A 87 4.30 15.12 -1.94
CA ASN A 87 4.81 16.31 -1.27
C ASN A 87 3.70 17.34 -1.05
N LYS A 88 2.93 17.68 -2.08
CA LYS A 88 1.79 18.61 -1.96
C LYS A 88 0.74 18.13 -0.95
N VAL A 89 0.40 16.84 -0.96
CA VAL A 89 -0.54 16.26 0.02
C VAL A 89 -0.01 16.39 1.45
N ILE A 90 1.24 15.98 1.69
CA ILE A 90 1.89 16.02 3.00
C ILE A 90 2.00 17.46 3.50
N ASP A 91 2.47 18.37 2.65
CA ASP A 91 2.60 19.78 3.00
C ASP A 91 1.25 20.35 3.38
N TYR A 92 0.21 20.12 2.58
CA TYR A 92 -1.11 20.68 2.86
C TYR A 92 -1.73 20.12 4.15
N LEU A 93 -1.56 18.83 4.43
CA LEU A 93 -1.96 18.23 5.70
C LEU A 93 -1.28 18.93 6.89
N LEU A 94 0.04 19.10 6.81
CA LEU A 94 0.80 19.75 7.87
C LEU A 94 0.44 21.24 8.03
N HIS A 95 0.20 21.97 6.94
CA HIS A 95 -0.29 23.35 6.99
C HIS A 95 -1.64 23.47 7.70
N ARG A 96 -2.48 22.43 7.64
CA ARG A 96 -3.75 22.33 8.38
C ARG A 96 -3.61 21.75 9.79
N GLY A 97 -2.40 21.44 10.24
CA GLY A 97 -2.14 20.83 11.54
C GLY A 97 -2.62 19.38 11.66
N ILE A 98 -2.73 18.68 10.54
CA ILE A 98 -3.14 17.27 10.47
C ILE A 98 -1.91 16.40 10.26
N GLU A 99 -1.68 15.44 11.16
CA GLU A 99 -0.53 14.55 11.10
C GLU A 99 -0.68 13.50 9.97
N PRO A 100 0.27 13.40 9.03
CA PRO A 100 0.24 12.37 8.00
C PRO A 100 0.64 11.00 8.55
N PHE A 101 -0.25 10.01 8.41
CA PHE A 101 0.01 8.60 8.72
C PHE A 101 0.12 7.80 7.43
N VAL A 102 1.34 7.46 7.02
CA VAL A 102 1.57 6.87 5.71
C VAL A 102 1.64 5.35 5.79
N THR A 103 0.87 4.68 4.92
CA THR A 103 0.97 3.25 4.67
C THR A 103 1.79 3.00 3.40
N ILE A 104 2.90 2.28 3.50
CA ILE A 104 3.80 2.02 2.36
C ILE A 104 3.12 1.10 1.35
N HIS A 105 2.64 -0.07 1.78
CA HIS A 105 1.99 -1.03 0.88
C HIS A 105 0.55 -1.35 1.31
N HIS A 106 -0.37 -1.12 0.38
CA HIS A 106 -1.79 -1.44 0.53
C HIS A 106 -2.32 -2.05 -0.76
N PHE A 107 -1.97 -3.32 -0.98
CA PHE A 107 -2.46 -4.14 -2.09
C PHE A 107 -2.07 -3.64 -3.49
N ASN A 108 -1.12 -2.70 -3.58
CA ASN A 108 -0.69 -2.04 -4.80
C ASN A 108 0.82 -2.19 -5.02
N HIS A 109 1.19 -2.67 -6.20
CA HIS A 109 2.56 -2.78 -6.68
C HIS A 109 2.57 -2.66 -8.22
N PRO A 110 3.70 -2.31 -8.85
CA PRO A 110 3.77 -2.19 -10.30
C PRO A 110 3.39 -3.51 -10.99
N LEU A 111 2.54 -3.41 -12.03
CA LEU A 111 2.08 -4.57 -12.80
C LEU A 111 3.24 -5.35 -13.45
N GLN A 112 4.34 -4.66 -13.75
CA GLN A 112 5.56 -5.27 -14.30
C GLN A 112 6.20 -6.29 -13.33
N LEU A 113 6.04 -6.10 -12.03
CA LEU A 113 6.51 -7.08 -11.02
C LEU A 113 5.69 -8.38 -11.12
N ASP A 114 4.38 -8.29 -11.33
CA ASP A 114 3.50 -9.45 -11.46
C ASP A 114 3.74 -10.24 -12.74
N ARG A 115 3.90 -9.55 -13.88
CA ARG A 115 3.91 -10.17 -15.21
C ARG A 115 5.27 -10.66 -15.67
N ASP A 116 6.32 -9.90 -15.38
CA ASP A 116 7.61 -10.11 -16.03
C ASP A 116 8.67 -10.50 -15.00
N ARG A 117 8.96 -9.60 -14.06
CA ARG A 117 10.20 -9.70 -13.26
C ARG A 117 10.14 -10.73 -12.17
N LEU A 118 9.01 -10.81 -11.47
CA LEU A 118 8.88 -11.66 -10.30
C LEU A 118 7.91 -12.81 -10.50
N SER A 119 7.17 -12.85 -11.62
CA SER A 119 6.23 -13.91 -11.98
C SER A 119 5.37 -14.30 -10.77
N LEU A 120 4.36 -13.47 -10.44
CA LEU A 120 3.47 -13.52 -9.26
C LEU A 120 3.92 -12.76 -7.99
N SER A 121 4.76 -11.72 -8.12
CA SER A 121 5.16 -10.76 -7.07
C SER A 121 5.37 -11.36 -5.68
N TRP A 122 4.36 -11.31 -4.80
CA TRP A 122 4.48 -11.72 -3.40
C TRP A 122 4.69 -13.22 -3.18
N LEU A 123 4.53 -14.06 -4.22
CA LEU A 123 4.97 -15.46 -4.17
C LEU A 123 6.47 -15.62 -4.40
N ASN A 124 7.14 -14.63 -4.97
CA ASN A 124 8.57 -14.63 -5.22
C ASN A 124 9.31 -13.91 -4.09
N HIS A 125 10.33 -14.54 -3.52
CA HIS A 125 11.10 -13.96 -2.42
C HIS A 125 11.84 -12.67 -2.78
N LEU A 126 12.14 -12.42 -4.06
CA LEU A 126 12.82 -11.20 -4.52
C LEU A 126 11.93 -9.94 -4.36
N ILE A 127 10.61 -10.09 -4.21
CA ILE A 127 9.70 -8.96 -3.90
C ILE A 127 10.09 -8.22 -2.62
N ARG A 128 10.80 -8.88 -1.71
CA ARG A 128 11.26 -8.32 -0.44
C ARG A 128 12.22 -7.16 -0.70
N GLU A 129 13.13 -7.32 -1.67
CA GLU A 129 14.09 -6.28 -2.05
C GLU A 129 13.41 -5.13 -2.78
N GLU A 130 12.50 -5.44 -3.70
CA GLU A 130 11.67 -4.46 -4.41
C GLU A 130 10.87 -3.60 -3.42
N PHE A 131 10.23 -4.22 -2.42
CA PHE A 131 9.46 -3.52 -1.40
C PHE A 131 10.34 -2.62 -0.54
N VAL A 132 11.48 -3.12 -0.07
CA VAL A 132 12.42 -2.35 0.75
C VAL A 132 12.97 -1.16 -0.03
N HIS A 133 13.32 -1.35 -1.31
CA HIS A 133 13.78 -0.25 -2.15
C HIS A 133 12.72 0.85 -2.30
N PHE A 134 11.46 0.47 -2.55
CA PHE A 134 10.36 1.42 -2.61
C PHE A 134 10.13 2.14 -1.27
N ALA A 135 10.19 1.42 -0.15
CA ALA A 135 10.06 2.01 1.17
C ALA A 135 11.19 3.01 1.46
N GLU A 136 12.44 2.67 1.12
CA GLU A 136 13.59 3.59 1.23
C GLU A 136 13.38 4.85 0.39
N THR A 137 12.90 4.73 -0.86
CA THR A 137 12.54 5.90 -1.68
C THR A 137 11.51 6.79 -0.98
N CYS A 138 10.51 6.19 -0.33
CA CYS A 138 9.50 6.95 0.42
C CYS A 138 10.12 7.65 1.65
N PHE A 139 10.99 6.97 2.41
CA PHE A 139 11.64 7.57 3.57
C PHE A 139 12.58 8.70 3.18
N GLU A 140 13.35 8.53 2.11
CA GLU A 140 14.25 9.56 1.57
C GLU A 140 13.48 10.78 1.09
N SER A 141 12.31 10.58 0.47
CA SER A 141 11.52 11.67 -0.13
C SER A 141 10.62 12.41 0.87
N PHE A 142 10.15 11.73 1.91
CA PHE A 142 9.07 12.23 2.76
C PHE A 142 9.34 12.13 4.27
N GLY A 143 10.40 11.44 4.70
CA GLY A 143 10.69 11.17 6.12
C GLY A 143 11.08 12.41 6.94
N ASP A 144 11.46 13.50 6.26
CA ASP A 144 11.68 14.81 6.87
C ASP A 144 10.39 15.35 7.53
N ARG A 145 9.23 15.06 6.94
CA ARG A 145 7.90 15.51 7.38
C ARG A 145 7.03 14.40 7.97
N VAL A 146 7.05 13.19 7.40
CA VAL A 146 6.24 12.06 7.84
C VAL A 146 6.91 11.31 8.99
N LYS A 147 6.25 11.26 10.15
CA LYS A 147 6.76 10.60 11.37
C LYS A 147 6.11 9.26 11.68
N TYR A 148 4.95 8.97 11.09
CA TYR A 148 4.19 7.76 11.36
C TYR A 148 4.06 6.90 10.10
N TRP A 149 4.69 5.73 10.15
CA TRP A 149 4.75 4.79 9.04
C TRP A 149 4.09 3.47 9.40
N SER A 150 3.32 2.93 8.47
CA SER A 150 2.81 1.56 8.49
C SER A 150 3.31 0.85 7.23
N THR A 151 4.11 -0.20 7.42
CA THR A 151 4.75 -0.90 6.29
C THR A 151 3.72 -1.59 5.37
N ILE A 152 2.92 -2.52 5.90
CA ILE A 152 2.00 -3.37 5.13
C ILE A 152 0.63 -3.38 5.81
N ASN A 153 -0.42 -3.03 5.06
CA ASN A 153 -1.79 -3.15 5.53
C ASN A 153 -2.36 -4.57 5.32
N GLU A 154 -3.00 -5.10 6.36
CA GLU A 154 -3.81 -6.35 6.33
C GLU A 154 -3.19 -7.51 5.50
N PRO A 155 -1.98 -7.99 5.83
CA PRO A 155 -1.33 -9.07 5.08
C PRO A 155 -2.15 -10.37 5.09
N ASN A 156 -2.94 -10.60 6.15
CA ASN A 156 -3.88 -11.71 6.25
C ASN A 156 -5.00 -11.62 5.20
N ILE A 157 -5.61 -10.43 5.04
CA ILE A 157 -6.67 -10.21 4.03
C ILE A 157 -6.08 -10.26 2.63
N PHE A 158 -4.86 -9.73 2.44
CA PHE A 158 -4.12 -9.85 1.18
C PHE A 158 -3.96 -11.30 0.75
N ALA A 159 -3.47 -12.15 1.64
CA ALA A 159 -3.26 -13.57 1.37
C ALA A 159 -4.59 -14.32 1.17
N GLU A 160 -5.58 -14.08 2.03
CA GLU A 160 -6.88 -14.74 1.96
C GLU A 160 -7.61 -14.42 0.66
N MET A 161 -7.75 -13.13 0.30
CA MET A 161 -8.54 -12.72 -0.85
C MET A 161 -7.89 -13.11 -2.18
N ARG A 162 -6.56 -13.15 -2.26
CA ARG A 162 -5.82 -13.44 -3.49
C ARG A 162 -5.50 -14.93 -3.70
N TYR A 163 -5.27 -15.69 -2.62
CA TYR A 163 -4.71 -17.05 -2.68
C TYR A 163 -5.57 -18.14 -2.00
N VAL A 164 -6.55 -17.76 -1.17
CA VAL A 164 -7.53 -18.70 -0.59
C VAL A 164 -8.87 -18.60 -1.32
N LYS A 165 -9.47 -17.41 -1.28
CA LYS A 165 -10.78 -17.16 -1.91
C LYS A 165 -10.66 -16.89 -3.40
N GLY A 166 -9.50 -16.43 -3.87
CA GLY A 166 -9.24 -16.12 -5.27
C GLY A 166 -10.17 -15.06 -5.86
N VAL A 167 -10.58 -14.08 -5.05
CA VAL A 167 -11.49 -12.99 -5.45
C VAL A 167 -10.73 -11.77 -5.94
N TYR A 168 -9.51 -11.55 -5.41
CA TYR A 168 -8.63 -10.45 -5.84
C TYR A 168 -7.56 -10.97 -6.79
N PRO A 169 -7.10 -10.18 -7.78
CA PRO A 169 -5.99 -10.55 -8.65
C PRO A 169 -4.74 -10.96 -7.84
N PRO A 170 -4.01 -12.03 -8.21
CA PRO A 170 -4.15 -12.83 -9.44
C PRO A 170 -5.23 -13.93 -9.39
N ALA A 171 -6.11 -13.94 -8.39
CA ALA A 171 -7.25 -14.85 -8.25
C ALA A 171 -6.83 -16.34 -8.28
N ARG A 172 -5.90 -16.70 -7.39
CA ARG A 172 -5.36 -18.06 -7.27
C ARG A 172 -6.03 -18.81 -6.11
N CYS A 173 -6.31 -20.09 -6.30
CA CYS A 173 -6.87 -20.94 -5.25
C CYS A 173 -6.88 -22.43 -5.65
N SER A 174 -7.06 -23.33 -4.68
CA SER A 174 -7.13 -24.78 -4.92
C SER A 174 -8.43 -25.21 -5.63
N GLN A 175 -8.31 -26.10 -6.61
CA GLN A 175 -9.43 -26.84 -7.21
C GLN A 175 -9.84 -28.03 -6.30
N PRO A 176 -11.11 -28.50 -6.31
CA PRO A 176 -12.25 -28.01 -7.08
C PRO A 176 -13.10 -26.95 -6.34
N PHE A 177 -12.67 -26.52 -5.14
CA PHE A 177 -13.50 -25.73 -4.23
C PHE A 177 -13.93 -24.36 -4.78
N ARG A 178 -13.22 -23.85 -5.80
CA ARG A 178 -13.41 -22.53 -6.40
C ARG A 178 -12.94 -22.53 -7.86
N ASN A 179 -13.44 -21.58 -8.66
CA ASN A 179 -13.13 -21.48 -10.09
C ASN A 179 -11.85 -20.68 -10.41
N CYS A 180 -10.74 -20.92 -9.71
CA CYS A 180 -9.44 -20.32 -10.08
C CYS A 180 -8.73 -21.17 -11.12
N SER A 181 -8.04 -20.55 -12.07
CA SER A 181 -7.30 -21.28 -13.12
C SER A 181 -6.04 -21.98 -12.61
N ALA A 182 -5.49 -21.53 -11.48
CA ALA A 182 -4.28 -22.07 -10.85
C ALA A 182 -4.22 -21.68 -9.37
N GLY A 183 -3.31 -22.32 -8.62
CA GLY A 183 -3.00 -21.95 -7.24
C GLY A 183 -3.03 -23.12 -6.27
N SER A 184 -2.58 -22.86 -5.04
CA SER A 184 -2.69 -23.80 -3.92
C SER A 184 -3.00 -23.02 -2.65
N SER A 185 -4.25 -23.10 -2.20
CA SER A 185 -4.73 -22.42 -1.00
C SER A 185 -4.12 -22.96 0.29
N ASP A 186 -3.50 -24.14 0.24
CA ASP A 186 -2.81 -24.76 1.38
C ASP A 186 -1.35 -24.32 1.50
N LYS A 187 -0.78 -23.65 0.47
CA LYS A 187 0.64 -23.28 0.42
C LYS A 187 0.87 -21.80 0.14
N GLU A 188 0.24 -21.27 -0.90
CA GLU A 188 0.49 -19.92 -1.40
C GLU A 188 0.21 -18.81 -0.37
N PRO A 189 -0.87 -18.86 0.44
CA PRO A 189 -1.09 -17.85 1.47
C PRO A 189 0.07 -17.77 2.47
N PHE A 190 0.63 -18.91 2.87
CA PHE A 190 1.74 -18.95 3.82
C PHE A 190 3.03 -18.40 3.20
N ILE A 191 3.33 -18.72 1.94
CA ILE A 191 4.49 -18.18 1.22
C ILE A 191 4.40 -16.65 1.13
N VAL A 192 3.22 -16.14 0.77
CA VAL A 192 2.96 -14.69 0.62
C VAL A 192 3.11 -13.98 1.96
N VAL A 193 2.43 -14.44 3.01
CA VAL A 193 2.53 -13.82 4.33
C VAL A 193 3.96 -13.91 4.87
N HIS A 194 4.66 -15.03 4.65
CA HIS A 194 6.06 -15.18 5.04
C HIS A 194 6.95 -14.15 4.33
N ASN A 195 6.78 -13.94 3.02
CA ASN A 195 7.49 -12.89 2.28
C ASN A 195 7.16 -11.49 2.80
N MET A 196 5.88 -11.19 3.08
CA MET A 196 5.45 -9.91 3.63
C MET A 196 6.04 -9.64 5.02
N LEU A 197 6.06 -10.63 5.90
CA LEU A 197 6.63 -10.50 7.25
C LEU A 197 8.14 -10.26 7.21
N LEU A 198 8.86 -10.95 6.32
CA LEU A 198 10.30 -10.73 6.16
C LEU A 198 10.61 -9.39 5.49
N ALA A 199 9.81 -8.97 4.51
CA ALA A 199 9.91 -7.65 3.90
C ALA A 199 9.67 -6.54 4.93
N HIS A 200 8.62 -6.67 5.75
CA HIS A 200 8.34 -5.79 6.88
C HIS A 200 9.53 -5.71 7.85
N ALA A 201 10.07 -6.85 8.30
CA ALA A 201 11.18 -6.86 9.24
C ALA A 201 12.43 -6.19 8.67
N LYS A 202 12.72 -6.42 7.39
CA LYS A 202 13.85 -5.79 6.70
C LYS A 202 13.68 -4.28 6.53
N ASP A 203 12.47 -3.85 6.18
CA ASP A 203 12.09 -2.44 6.06
C ASP A 203 12.23 -1.70 7.39
N VAL A 204 11.65 -2.24 8.47
CA VAL A 204 11.79 -1.68 9.82
C VAL A 204 13.25 -1.57 10.23
N LYS A 205 14.04 -2.62 9.99
CA LYS A 205 15.48 -2.59 10.28
C LYS A 205 16.17 -1.46 9.51
N ARG A 206 15.88 -1.30 8.22
CA ARG A 206 16.46 -0.21 7.40
C ARG A 206 16.03 1.16 7.88
N TYR A 207 14.76 1.34 8.23
CA TYR A 207 14.27 2.58 8.82
C TYR A 207 15.04 2.95 10.09
N GLN A 208 15.20 2.00 11.01
CA GLN A 208 15.92 2.21 12.28
C GLN A 208 17.41 2.52 12.09
N GLU A 209 18.05 1.87 11.14
CA GLU A 209 19.49 2.03 10.90
C GLU A 209 19.84 3.34 10.18
N ARG A 210 18.99 3.79 9.25
CA ARG A 210 19.32 4.88 8.32
C ARG A 210 18.48 6.15 8.46
N PHE A 211 17.24 6.05 8.93
CA PHE A 211 16.25 7.12 8.82
C PHE A 211 15.66 7.56 10.16
N GLN A 212 15.64 6.68 11.15
CA GLN A 212 15.21 7.04 12.48
C GLN A 212 16.27 7.95 13.12
N VAL A 213 15.86 9.17 13.45
CA VAL A 213 16.68 10.09 14.22
C VAL A 213 16.95 9.45 15.58
N LYS A 214 18.24 9.29 15.92
CA LYS A 214 18.64 8.85 17.25
C LYS A 214 18.47 10.04 18.20
N GLU A 215 17.56 9.89 19.14
CA GLU A 215 17.40 10.80 20.28
C GLU A 215 18.62 10.77 21.21
#